data_AF-A0A4U0WZP0-F1
#
_entry.id   AF-A0A4U0WZP0-F1
#
_cell.length_a   1.000
_cell.length_b   1.000
_cell.length_c   1.000
_cell.angle_alpha   90.00
_cell.angle_beta   90.00
_cell.angle_gamma   90.00
#
_symmetry.space_group_name_H-M   'P 1'
#
loop_
_entity.id
_entity.type
_entity.pdbx_description
1 polymer ?
#
loop_
_entity_poly.entity_id
_entity_poly.type
_entity_poly.pdbx_seq_one_letter_code
_entity_poly.pdbx_strand_id
1 'polypeptide(L)'
;LYAPDISHWGDDDEDDDYEPDYPIEDAEQIVNKLNNAPPDDLPPERPPEVALGPFRIPQPPPLTEEETEEHSKGTVRRVFGTMSTLDGTTAAKSAVTGLNRLAASNYDRDAWVTMICRLATRASAGLENGKVKSEGESNQSLSRQAFSISDSIRDTLYMYVVEDFRRRIDIAISWLNEEWYNDQVQLKQDENSVQHYQRWVLKVLDGIVPYLDAKDKVLIRFLSEIPGMNVDILARVKKLARDPERVTLTIQSLQYLLLMRPPVREICIDALEDLWRNYDDAKAPSAKLLTKYRPHVLQEATTNGSTEGMKTE
;
A
#
# COMPACT_ATOMS: atom_id res chain seq x y z
N LEU A 1 6.91 30.41 65.86
CA LEU A 1 8.13 29.98 65.14
C LEU A 1 8.19 30.76 63.84
N TYR A 2 9.37 31.27 63.56
CA TYR A 2 9.75 32.38 62.68
C TYR A 2 9.57 32.04 61.20
N ALA A 3 9.21 33.03 60.36
CA ALA A 3 9.32 32.95 58.90
C ALA A 3 10.68 33.51 58.46
N PRO A 4 11.30 32.94 57.41
CA PRO A 4 11.94 33.77 56.36
C PRO A 4 11.63 33.21 54.96
N ASP A 5 11.13 33.99 54.01
CA ASP A 5 11.75 35.05 53.18
C ASP A 5 12.48 34.52 51.93
N ILE A 6 12.20 35.19 50.81
CA ILE A 6 12.28 34.74 49.42
C ILE A 6 13.58 35.27 48.75
N SER A 7 14.09 34.48 47.79
CA SER A 7 15.02 34.80 46.69
C SER A 7 16.52 34.99 46.98
N HIS A 8 17.32 34.05 46.46
CA HIS A 8 18.70 34.28 46.03
C HIS A 8 18.89 33.59 44.67
N TRP A 9 19.13 34.39 43.63
CA TRP A 9 19.59 33.96 42.30
C TRP A 9 21.04 34.43 42.13
N GLY A 10 21.86 33.65 41.40
CA GLY A 10 23.23 33.96 40.97
C GLY A 10 24.15 32.76 41.25
N ASP A 11 24.34 31.88 40.27
CA ASP A 11 25.49 31.87 39.34
C ASP A 11 26.81 31.53 40.06
N ASP A 12 27.18 30.24 40.02
CA ASP A 12 28.56 29.78 40.18
C ASP A 12 29.04 29.35 38.78
N ASP A 13 29.57 30.33 38.05
CA ASP A 13 30.53 30.13 36.96
C ASP A 13 31.91 29.94 37.59
N GLU A 14 32.67 28.93 37.17
CA GLU A 14 34.15 28.98 37.12
C GLU A 14 34.62 27.81 36.24
N ASP A 15 34.62 28.07 34.93
CA ASP A 15 35.37 27.31 33.93
C ASP A 15 36.87 27.46 34.22
N ASP A 16 37.54 26.37 34.59
CA ASP A 16 39.00 26.30 34.74
C ASP A 16 39.68 26.43 33.36
N ASP A 17 39.95 27.67 32.93
CA ASP A 17 40.77 27.98 31.77
C ASP A 17 42.24 27.60 32.01
N TYR A 18 42.63 26.40 31.59
CA TYR A 18 44.01 25.93 31.59
C TYR A 18 44.82 26.62 30.47
N GLU A 19 45.61 27.65 30.80
CA GLU A 19 46.63 28.21 29.90
C GLU A 19 47.94 27.41 29.97
N PRO A 20 48.42 26.81 28.85
CA PRO A 20 49.69 26.11 28.83
C PRO A 20 50.86 27.11 28.83
N ASP A 21 51.70 27.02 29.86
CA ASP A 21 52.90 27.84 30.01
C ASP A 21 53.94 27.45 28.94
N TYR A 22 54.10 28.28 27.91
CA TYR A 22 55.07 28.03 26.84
C TYR A 22 56.48 28.43 27.30
N PRO A 23 57.49 27.56 27.15
CA PRO A 23 58.87 27.95 27.43
C PRO A 23 59.27 29.13 26.55
N ILE A 24 59.75 30.20 27.16
CA ILE A 24 60.27 31.39 26.48
C ILE A 24 61.42 30.93 25.57
N GLU A 25 61.28 31.12 24.25
CA GLU A 25 62.32 30.77 23.28
C GLU A 25 63.63 31.49 23.64
N ASP A 26 64.72 30.72 23.72
CA ASP A 26 66.03 31.23 24.11
C ASP A 26 66.59 32.18 23.06
N ALA A 27 67.33 33.21 23.48
CA ALA A 27 67.81 34.27 22.59
C ALA A 27 68.63 33.71 21.41
N GLU A 28 69.34 32.59 21.62
CA GLU A 28 70.11 31.89 20.60
C GLU A 28 69.25 31.23 19.51
N GLN A 29 68.04 30.75 19.84
CA GLN A 29 67.10 30.19 18.85
C GLN A 29 66.55 31.28 17.92
N ILE A 30 66.33 32.48 18.45
CA ILE A 30 65.82 33.62 17.66
C ILE A 30 66.86 34.06 16.63
N VAL A 31 68.15 34.13 17.00
CA VAL A 31 69.21 34.51 16.06
C VAL A 31 69.41 33.45 14.97
N ASN A 32 69.28 32.17 15.31
CA ASN A 32 69.41 31.09 14.34
C ASN A 32 68.26 31.06 13.33
N LYS A 33 67.03 31.42 13.76
CA LYS A 33 65.88 31.61 12.85
C LYS A 33 66.09 32.81 11.92
N LEU A 34 66.68 33.92 12.41
CA LEU A 34 66.99 35.08 11.58
C LEU A 34 68.08 34.81 10.53
N ASN A 35 69.12 34.04 10.90
CA ASN A 35 70.24 33.75 10.01
C ASN A 35 69.91 32.75 8.90
N ASN A 36 68.91 31.89 9.11
CA ASN A 36 68.43 30.93 8.12
C ASN A 36 67.21 31.44 7.32
N ALA A 37 66.83 32.71 7.46
CA ALA A 37 65.78 33.30 6.65
C ALA A 37 66.22 33.38 5.17
N PRO A 38 65.41 32.89 4.21
CA PRO A 38 65.71 33.05 2.78
C PRO A 38 65.81 34.55 2.41
N PRO A 39 66.59 34.92 1.37
CA PRO A 39 66.64 36.30 0.89
C PRO A 39 65.26 36.82 0.48
N ASP A 40 64.88 38.00 0.97
CA ASP A 40 63.56 38.64 0.79
C ASP A 40 63.23 39.08 -0.65
N ASP A 41 64.11 38.80 -1.63
CA ASP A 41 64.03 39.32 -3.01
C ASP A 41 63.71 38.26 -4.08
N LEU A 42 63.25 37.07 -3.68
CA LEU A 42 62.68 36.12 -4.63
C LEU A 42 61.15 36.24 -4.57
N PRO A 43 60.48 36.65 -5.68
CA PRO A 43 59.02 36.62 -5.71
C PRO A 43 58.58 35.19 -5.38
N PRO A 44 57.52 35.02 -4.58
CA PRO A 44 57.05 33.69 -4.24
C PRO A 44 56.60 33.03 -5.54
N GLU A 45 57.38 32.08 -6.07
CA GLU A 45 56.88 31.09 -7.00
C GLU A 45 55.88 30.22 -6.24
N ARG A 46 54.69 30.77 -6.00
CA ARG A 46 53.52 29.94 -5.79
C ARG A 46 53.34 29.19 -7.10
N PRO A 47 53.47 27.86 -7.13
CA PRO A 47 53.04 27.12 -8.30
C PRO A 47 51.60 27.57 -8.59
N PRO A 48 51.26 27.85 -9.86
CA PRO A 48 49.93 28.34 -10.20
C PRO A 48 48.93 27.37 -9.57
N GLU A 49 48.06 27.91 -8.71
CA GLU A 49 46.97 27.17 -8.10
C GLU A 49 46.09 26.72 -9.25
N VAL A 50 46.35 25.50 -9.75
CA VAL A 50 45.54 24.86 -10.77
C VAL A 50 44.21 24.61 -10.08
N ALA A 51 43.31 25.59 -10.18
CA ALA A 51 41.93 25.42 -9.82
C ALA A 51 41.41 24.28 -10.70
N LEU A 52 41.43 23.07 -10.13
CA LEU A 52 40.74 21.92 -10.70
C LEU A 52 39.30 22.40 -10.86
N GLY A 53 38.92 22.71 -12.11
CA GLY A 53 37.55 23.08 -12.42
C GLY A 53 36.61 22.03 -11.84
N PRO A 54 35.35 22.38 -11.52
CA PRO A 54 34.44 21.50 -10.79
C PRO A 54 34.43 20.11 -11.42
N PHE A 55 35.04 19.14 -10.73
CA PHE A 55 35.17 17.77 -11.22
C PHE A 55 33.76 17.18 -11.30
N ARG A 56 33.23 17.10 -12.51
CA ARG A 56 31.94 16.47 -12.77
C ARG A 56 32.19 15.06 -13.24
N ILE A 57 31.80 14.10 -12.40
CA ILE A 57 31.71 12.71 -12.78
C ILE A 57 30.76 12.64 -13.99
N PRO A 58 31.14 11.99 -15.10
CA PRO A 58 30.25 11.82 -16.25
C PRO A 58 28.95 11.13 -15.78
N GLN A 59 27.83 11.56 -16.33
CA GLN A 59 26.55 10.92 -16.03
C GLN A 59 26.65 9.43 -16.42
N PRO A 60 26.15 8.52 -15.56
CA PRO A 60 26.19 7.10 -15.88
C PRO A 60 25.45 6.86 -17.21
N PRO A 61 25.92 5.90 -18.04
CA PRO A 61 25.20 5.53 -19.24
C PRO A 61 23.73 5.22 -18.91
N PRO A 62 22.78 5.68 -19.75
CA PRO A 62 21.37 5.34 -19.54
C PRO A 62 21.22 3.82 -19.65
N LEU A 63 20.44 3.23 -18.74
CA LEU A 63 20.09 1.82 -18.79
C LEU A 63 19.28 1.54 -20.06
N THR A 64 19.57 0.42 -20.71
CA THR A 64 18.72 -0.09 -21.79
C THR A 64 17.35 -0.53 -21.25
N GLU A 65 16.34 -0.63 -22.11
CA GLU A 65 15.00 -1.09 -21.71
C GLU A 65 15.03 -2.50 -21.12
N GLU A 66 15.85 -3.39 -21.71
CA GLU A 66 16.04 -4.77 -21.24
C GLU A 66 16.73 -4.84 -19.87
N GLU A 67 17.82 -4.08 -19.67
CA GLU A 67 18.49 -4.00 -18.36
C GLU A 67 17.55 -3.41 -17.29
N THR A 68 16.74 -2.42 -17.66
CA THR A 68 15.75 -1.82 -16.75
C THR A 68 14.69 -2.86 -16.33
N GLU A 69 14.20 -3.67 -17.27
CA GLU A 69 13.28 -4.76 -16.99
C GLU A 69 13.92 -5.84 -16.10
N GLU A 70 15.17 -6.23 -16.35
CA GLU A 70 15.87 -7.22 -15.54
C GLU A 70 16.10 -6.72 -14.11
N HIS A 71 16.64 -5.50 -13.96
CA HIS A 71 16.90 -4.90 -12.66
C HIS A 71 15.62 -4.63 -11.85
N SER A 72 14.54 -4.25 -12.51
CA SER A 72 13.25 -4.05 -11.85
C SER A 72 12.66 -5.37 -11.36
N LYS A 73 12.64 -6.44 -12.17
CA LYS A 73 12.24 -7.79 -11.74
C LYS A 73 13.09 -8.29 -10.58
N GLY A 74 14.42 -8.10 -10.66
CA GLY A 74 15.35 -8.46 -9.58
C GLY A 74 15.06 -7.70 -8.28
N THR A 75 14.79 -6.40 -8.37
CA THR A 75 14.42 -5.55 -7.24
C THR A 75 13.11 -6.00 -6.60
N VAL A 76 12.06 -6.23 -7.41
CA VAL A 76 10.76 -6.72 -6.91
C VAL A 76 10.94 -8.04 -6.18
N ARG A 77 11.64 -9.01 -6.78
CA ARG A 77 11.91 -10.30 -6.15
C ARG A 77 12.64 -10.16 -4.81
N ARG A 78 13.63 -9.27 -4.73
CA ARG A 78 14.38 -9.03 -3.49
C ARG A 78 13.50 -8.45 -2.40
N VAL A 79 12.69 -7.44 -2.72
CA VAL A 79 11.78 -6.77 -1.77
C VAL A 79 10.75 -7.76 -1.22
N PHE A 80 10.12 -8.55 -2.07
CA PHE A 80 9.19 -9.60 -1.64
C PHE A 80 9.90 -10.72 -0.87
N GLY A 81 11.16 -11.04 -1.21
CA GLY A 81 12.00 -11.93 -0.42
C GLY A 81 12.21 -11.43 1.00
N THR A 82 12.55 -10.15 1.18
CA THR A 82 12.65 -9.51 2.49
C THR A 82 11.30 -9.55 3.23
N MET A 83 10.20 -9.24 2.56
CA MET A 83 8.87 -9.29 3.17
C MET A 83 8.49 -10.69 3.66
N SER A 84 8.76 -11.73 2.87
CA SER A 84 8.55 -13.12 3.26
C SER A 84 9.43 -13.55 4.44
N THR A 85 10.66 -13.02 4.57
CA THR A 85 11.48 -13.28 5.77
C THR A 85 10.91 -12.61 7.02
N LEU A 86 10.29 -11.44 6.89
CA LEU A 86 9.66 -10.72 7.99
C LEU A 86 8.32 -11.32 8.42
N ASP A 87 7.61 -12.04 7.54
CA ASP A 87 6.42 -12.82 7.90
C ASP A 87 6.72 -13.89 8.96
N GLY A 88 7.92 -14.45 8.95
CA GLY A 88 8.32 -15.51 9.88
C GLY A 88 8.71 -15.02 11.27
N THR A 89 8.96 -13.71 11.44
CA THR A 89 9.54 -13.13 12.67
C THR A 89 8.51 -12.44 13.57
N THR A 90 7.20 -12.52 13.26
CA THR A 90 6.09 -11.83 13.94
C THR A 90 5.78 -12.25 15.39
N ALA A 91 6.74 -12.83 16.12
CA ALA A 91 6.62 -13.10 17.57
C ALA A 91 7.31 -12.04 18.46
N ALA A 92 7.66 -10.85 17.93
CA ALA A 92 8.20 -9.75 18.73
C ALA A 92 7.13 -8.67 18.97
N LYS A 93 6.45 -8.79 20.13
CA LYS A 93 5.71 -7.79 20.93
C LYS A 93 5.14 -6.57 20.17
N SER A 94 3.80 -6.46 20.20
CA SER A 94 3.01 -5.32 19.76
C SER A 94 3.60 -3.98 20.22
N ALA A 95 4.31 -3.30 19.31
CA ALA A 95 4.68 -1.92 19.48
C ALA A 95 3.44 -1.03 19.33
N VAL A 96 3.31 -0.07 20.23
CA VAL A 96 2.16 0.82 20.43
C VAL A 96 1.62 1.38 19.11
N THR A 97 0.38 1.03 18.78
CA THR A 97 -0.41 1.57 17.69
C THR A 97 -0.93 2.96 18.06
N GLY A 98 -0.41 4.00 17.40
CA GLY A 98 -0.86 5.38 17.60
C GLY A 98 -0.81 6.19 16.31
N LEU A 99 -1.68 7.19 16.20
CA LEU A 99 -1.87 8.06 15.02
C LEU A 99 -0.60 8.84 14.62
N ASN A 100 0.39 8.94 15.51
CA ASN A 100 1.68 9.60 15.28
C ASN A 100 2.77 8.69 14.70
N ARG A 101 2.48 7.43 14.39
CA ARG A 101 3.49 6.53 13.81
C ARG A 101 3.66 6.85 12.32
N LEU A 102 4.81 7.45 11.98
CA LEU A 102 5.24 7.61 10.60
C LEU A 102 5.44 6.22 9.97
N ALA A 103 4.65 5.91 8.94
CA ALA A 103 4.91 4.73 8.12
C ALA A 103 6.35 4.81 7.57
N ALA A 104 7.13 3.73 7.72
CA ALA A 104 8.53 3.58 7.30
C ALA A 104 9.66 3.97 8.29
N SER A 105 9.39 4.31 9.56
CA SER A 105 10.50 4.58 10.51
C SER A 105 11.19 3.32 11.06
N ASN A 106 10.50 2.17 11.07
CA ASN A 106 10.97 0.97 11.79
C ASN A 106 11.38 -0.20 10.88
N TYR A 107 11.45 -0.02 9.56
CA TYR A 107 11.78 -1.08 8.59
C TYR A 107 11.06 -2.42 8.85
N ASP A 108 9.86 -2.35 9.43
CA ASP A 108 9.07 -3.49 9.85
C ASP A 108 8.22 -4.00 8.69
N ARG A 109 7.58 -5.15 8.89
CA ARG A 109 6.70 -5.77 7.90
C ARG A 109 5.67 -4.78 7.36
N ASP A 110 5.02 -4.03 8.24
CA ASP A 110 3.98 -3.07 7.87
C ASP A 110 4.52 -1.88 7.07
N ALA A 111 5.74 -1.42 7.36
CA ALA A 111 6.42 -0.41 6.54
C ALA A 111 6.71 -0.93 5.12
N TRP A 112 7.23 -2.16 5.00
CA TRP A 112 7.48 -2.77 3.69
C TRP A 112 6.19 -2.97 2.89
N VAL A 113 5.14 -3.49 3.52
CA VAL A 113 3.80 -3.60 2.92
C VAL A 113 3.31 -2.25 2.42
N THR A 114 3.39 -1.21 3.25
CA THR A 114 2.93 0.14 2.89
C THR A 114 3.72 0.70 1.71
N MET A 115 5.04 0.53 1.70
CA MET A 115 5.91 0.98 0.62
C MET A 115 5.56 0.28 -0.70
N ILE A 116 5.40 -1.05 -0.67
CA ILE A 116 5.06 -1.85 -1.84
C ILE A 116 3.68 -1.46 -2.39
N CYS A 117 2.67 -1.29 -1.53
CA CYS A 117 1.34 -0.86 -1.96
C CYS A 117 1.38 0.51 -2.64
N ARG A 118 2.18 1.45 -2.12
CA ARG A 118 2.35 2.78 -2.71
C ARG A 118 3.14 2.75 -4.02
N LEU A 119 4.17 1.91 -4.14
CA LEU A 119 4.91 1.73 -5.39
C LEU A 119 4.05 1.05 -6.46
N ALA A 120 3.21 0.09 -6.07
CA ALA A 120 2.25 -0.56 -6.97
C ALA A 120 1.26 0.46 -7.55
N THR A 121 0.73 1.36 -6.72
CA THR A 121 -0.38 2.27 -7.06
C THR A 121 0.07 3.61 -7.64
N ARG A 122 1.01 4.29 -6.98
CA ARG A 122 1.36 5.69 -7.26
C ARG A 122 2.47 5.86 -8.28
N ALA A 123 3.36 4.88 -8.43
CA ALA A 123 4.52 5.01 -9.33
C ALA A 123 4.11 5.09 -10.81
N SER A 124 2.94 4.54 -11.16
CA SER A 124 2.37 4.59 -12.52
C SER A 124 1.24 5.61 -12.68
N ALA A 125 0.80 6.25 -11.59
CA ALA A 125 -0.33 7.18 -11.62
C ALA A 125 -0.06 8.35 -12.57
N GLY A 126 -0.95 8.55 -13.55
CA GLY A 126 -0.80 9.58 -14.58
C GLY A 126 0.24 9.31 -15.67
N LEU A 127 1.03 8.23 -15.57
CA LEU A 127 2.01 7.83 -16.59
C LEU A 127 1.49 6.72 -17.52
N GLU A 128 0.45 6.01 -17.09
CA GLU A 128 -0.13 4.86 -17.79
C GLU A 128 -0.83 5.21 -19.12
N ASN A 129 -1.38 6.42 -19.24
CA ASN A 129 -1.99 6.92 -20.48
C ASN A 129 -1.04 7.78 -21.32
N GLY A 130 0.23 7.92 -20.89
CA GLY A 130 1.24 8.69 -21.58
C GLY A 130 1.64 8.01 -22.89
N LYS A 131 0.90 8.28 -23.98
CA LYS A 131 1.49 8.23 -25.32
C LYS A 131 2.63 9.23 -25.29
N VAL A 132 3.85 8.75 -25.07
CA VAL A 132 5.06 9.52 -25.33
C VAL A 132 4.97 9.86 -26.82
N LYS A 133 4.52 11.07 -27.15
CA LYS A 133 4.64 11.61 -28.50
C LYS A 133 6.13 11.79 -28.71
N SER A 134 6.79 10.74 -29.17
CA SER A 134 8.08 10.89 -29.81
C SER A 134 7.85 11.81 -31.01
N GLU A 135 8.40 13.02 -30.96
CA GLU A 135 8.44 13.89 -32.13
C GLU A 135 9.31 13.20 -33.20
N GLY A 136 8.69 12.40 -34.08
CA GLY A 136 9.40 11.92 -35.26
C GLY A 136 9.00 10.59 -35.86
N GLU A 137 8.12 9.77 -35.26
CA GLU A 137 7.83 8.45 -35.85
C GLU A 137 6.34 8.20 -36.10
N SER A 138 6.07 7.98 -37.39
CA SER A 138 4.80 7.61 -38.00
C SER A 138 4.13 6.41 -37.34
N ASN A 139 2.89 6.61 -36.88
CA ASN A 139 1.72 5.70 -36.87
C ASN A 139 1.95 4.18 -37.11
N GLN A 140 2.87 3.52 -36.41
CA GLN A 140 2.97 2.06 -36.45
C GLN A 140 3.59 1.41 -35.20
N SER A 141 3.29 1.89 -33.99
CA SER A 141 3.54 1.12 -32.76
C SER A 141 2.21 0.65 -32.14
N LEU A 142 1.60 -0.35 -32.78
CA LEU A 142 0.61 -1.19 -32.10
C LEU A 142 1.33 -1.91 -30.95
N SER A 143 1.02 -1.49 -29.71
CA SER A 143 1.07 -2.28 -28.49
C SER A 143 2.34 -3.10 -28.21
N ARG A 144 3.53 -2.49 -28.18
CA ARG A 144 4.52 -3.00 -27.21
C ARG A 144 4.05 -2.49 -25.85
N GLN A 145 3.37 -3.35 -25.10
CA GLN A 145 2.96 -3.05 -23.73
C GLN A 145 4.24 -2.77 -22.96
N ALA A 146 4.59 -1.50 -22.82
CA ALA A 146 5.79 -1.06 -22.14
C ALA A 146 5.81 -1.73 -20.78
N PHE A 147 6.95 -2.34 -20.42
CA PHE A 147 7.09 -3.00 -19.14
C PHE A 147 6.73 -2.01 -18.02
N SER A 148 5.66 -2.31 -17.28
CA SER A 148 5.21 -1.51 -16.14
C SER A 148 5.65 -2.18 -14.87
N ILE A 149 6.62 -1.55 -14.18
CA ILE A 149 7.08 -2.02 -12.87
C ILE A 149 5.93 -2.09 -11.87
N SER A 150 4.97 -1.17 -11.95
CA SER A 150 3.77 -1.17 -11.10
C SER A 150 2.93 -2.41 -11.32
N ASP A 151 2.69 -2.81 -12.57
CA ASP A 151 1.93 -4.03 -12.86
C ASP A 151 2.67 -5.28 -12.40
N SER A 152 4.00 -5.32 -12.56
CA SER A 152 4.83 -6.40 -12.02
C SER A 152 4.75 -6.49 -10.50
N ILE A 153 4.71 -5.35 -9.79
CA ILE A 153 4.54 -5.32 -8.33
C ILE A 153 3.14 -5.82 -7.96
N ARG A 154 2.09 -5.36 -8.65
CA ARG A 154 0.71 -5.79 -8.39
C ARG A 154 0.51 -7.29 -8.62
N ASP A 155 1.07 -7.85 -9.68
CA ASP A 155 1.03 -9.29 -9.93
C ASP A 155 1.76 -10.08 -8.84
N THR A 156 2.94 -9.62 -8.43
CA THR A 156 3.69 -10.27 -7.35
C THR A 156 2.95 -10.16 -6.01
N LEU A 157 2.33 -9.00 -5.73
CA LEU A 157 1.52 -8.76 -4.53
C LEU A 157 0.28 -9.65 -4.50
N TYR A 158 -0.39 -9.82 -5.64
CA TYR A 158 -1.50 -10.76 -5.79
C TYR A 158 -1.08 -12.20 -5.47
N MET A 159 0.02 -12.68 -6.06
CA MET A 159 0.51 -14.04 -5.81
C MET A 159 0.88 -14.24 -4.34
N TYR A 160 1.58 -13.26 -3.77
CA TYR A 160 1.95 -13.27 -2.36
C TYR A 160 0.72 -13.29 -1.44
N VAL A 161 -0.33 -12.53 -1.72
CA VAL A 161 -1.57 -12.57 -0.94
C VAL A 161 -2.28 -13.92 -1.06
N VAL A 162 -2.46 -14.44 -2.27
CA VAL A 162 -3.24 -15.67 -2.50
C VAL A 162 -2.56 -16.91 -1.91
N GLU A 163 -1.22 -16.96 -1.90
CA GLU A 163 -0.44 -18.05 -1.32
C GLU A 163 -0.80 -18.34 0.15
N ASP A 164 -1.01 -17.30 0.96
CA ASP A 164 -1.48 -17.43 2.36
C ASP A 164 -2.49 -16.33 2.70
N PHE A 165 -3.65 -16.38 2.03
CA PHE A 165 -4.65 -15.32 2.13
C PHE A 165 -5.21 -15.18 3.54
N ARG A 166 -5.21 -16.23 4.37
CA ARG A 166 -5.73 -16.16 5.74
C ARG A 166 -4.83 -15.31 6.63
N ARG A 167 -3.51 -15.43 6.50
CA ARG A 167 -2.55 -14.59 7.25
C ARG A 167 -2.28 -13.24 6.60
N ARG A 168 -2.53 -13.11 5.29
CA ARG A 168 -2.20 -11.93 4.48
C ARG A 168 -3.43 -11.11 4.06
N ILE A 169 -4.62 -11.39 4.61
CA ILE A 169 -5.84 -10.67 4.23
C ILE A 169 -5.75 -9.16 4.54
N ASP A 170 -5.09 -8.79 5.64
CA ASP A 170 -4.88 -7.39 6.04
C ASP A 170 -4.06 -6.63 5.00
N ILE A 171 -3.09 -7.31 4.39
CA ILE A 171 -2.26 -6.77 3.31
C ILE A 171 -3.12 -6.55 2.06
N ALA A 172 -3.97 -7.52 1.72
CA ALA A 172 -4.90 -7.40 0.60
C ALA A 172 -5.87 -6.22 0.79
N ILE A 173 -6.45 -6.08 1.98
CA ILE A 173 -7.38 -5.00 2.32
C ILE A 173 -6.66 -3.64 2.24
N SER A 174 -5.47 -3.52 2.83
CA SER A 174 -4.67 -2.28 2.78
C SER A 174 -4.32 -1.89 1.34
N TRP A 175 -3.87 -2.85 0.53
CA TRP A 175 -3.56 -2.63 -0.88
C TRP A 175 -4.79 -2.18 -1.68
N LEU A 176 -5.91 -2.87 -1.54
CA LEU A 176 -7.13 -2.53 -2.29
C LEU A 176 -7.73 -1.18 -1.85
N ASN A 177 -7.56 -0.81 -0.58
CA ASN A 177 -7.90 0.54 -0.11
C ASN A 177 -7.01 1.61 -0.78
N GLU A 178 -5.71 1.34 -0.89
CA GLU A 178 -4.78 2.24 -1.58
C GLU A 178 -5.08 2.32 -3.10
N GLU A 179 -5.38 1.21 -3.78
CA GLU A 179 -5.78 1.21 -5.20
C GLU A 179 -7.05 2.04 -5.41
N TRP A 180 -8.08 1.84 -4.59
CA TRP A 180 -9.29 2.64 -4.69
C TRP A 180 -9.04 4.11 -4.43
N TYR A 181 -8.23 4.45 -3.41
CA TYR A 181 -7.89 5.83 -3.11
C TYR A 181 -7.16 6.48 -4.30
N ASN A 182 -6.20 5.77 -4.89
CA ASN A 182 -5.47 6.22 -6.06
C ASN A 182 -6.41 6.45 -7.25
N ASP A 183 -7.29 5.49 -7.54
CA ASP A 183 -8.32 5.57 -8.57
C ASP A 183 -9.20 6.83 -8.39
N GLN A 184 -9.65 7.13 -7.16
CA GLN A 184 -10.43 8.33 -6.86
C GLN A 184 -9.64 9.63 -7.03
N VAL A 185 -8.35 9.63 -6.70
CA VAL A 185 -7.47 10.79 -6.90
C VAL A 185 -7.24 11.02 -8.39
N GLN A 186 -6.96 9.97 -9.15
CA GLN A 186 -6.75 10.07 -10.59
C GLN A 186 -8.01 10.47 -11.33
N LEU A 187 -9.18 9.95 -10.97
CA LEU A 187 -10.45 10.30 -11.61
C LEU A 187 -10.79 11.80 -11.45
N LYS A 188 -10.35 12.43 -10.36
CA LYS A 188 -10.47 13.88 -10.17
C LYS A 188 -9.55 14.70 -11.07
N GLN A 189 -8.45 14.11 -11.54
CA GLN A 189 -7.47 14.76 -12.41
C GLN A 189 -7.80 14.51 -13.88
N ASP A 190 -8.20 13.29 -14.22
CA ASP A 190 -8.58 12.84 -15.56
C ASP A 190 -9.75 11.86 -15.47
N GLU A 191 -10.90 12.24 -16.04
CA GLU A 191 -12.11 11.39 -16.09
C GLU A 191 -11.88 10.08 -16.85
N ASN A 192 -10.88 10.01 -17.73
CA ASN A 192 -10.52 8.82 -18.50
C ASN A 192 -9.35 8.03 -17.89
N SER A 193 -9.00 8.29 -16.62
CA SER A 193 -7.99 7.50 -15.91
C SER A 193 -8.42 6.03 -15.78
N VAL A 194 -7.44 5.14 -15.95
CA VAL A 194 -7.61 3.69 -15.83
C VAL A 194 -7.92 3.33 -14.38
N GLN A 195 -9.00 2.60 -14.18
CA GLN A 195 -9.43 2.14 -12.86
C GLN A 195 -8.85 0.76 -12.56
N HIS A 196 -8.00 0.66 -11.55
CA HIS A 196 -7.32 -0.58 -11.18
C HIS A 196 -8.07 -1.38 -10.12
N TYR A 197 -8.75 -0.69 -9.20
CA TYR A 197 -9.39 -1.28 -8.03
C TYR A 197 -10.32 -2.44 -8.40
N GLN A 198 -11.27 -2.21 -9.32
CA GLN A 198 -12.27 -3.22 -9.69
C GLN A 198 -11.61 -4.48 -10.26
N ARG A 199 -10.58 -4.31 -11.11
CA ARG A 199 -9.83 -5.42 -11.70
C ARG A 199 -9.15 -6.27 -10.63
N TRP A 200 -8.46 -5.63 -9.68
CA TRP A 200 -7.69 -6.35 -8.66
C TRP A 200 -8.56 -6.96 -7.57
N VAL A 201 -9.65 -6.31 -7.14
CA VAL A 201 -10.60 -6.92 -6.20
C VAL A 201 -11.17 -8.22 -6.78
N LEU A 202 -11.61 -8.20 -8.05
CA LEU A 202 -12.16 -9.38 -8.69
C LEU A 202 -11.12 -10.49 -8.83
N LYS A 203 -9.87 -10.14 -9.20
CA LYS A 203 -8.77 -11.10 -9.30
C LYS A 203 -8.42 -11.73 -7.95
N VAL A 204 -8.31 -10.93 -6.89
CA VAL A 204 -8.08 -11.42 -5.51
C VAL A 204 -9.22 -12.33 -5.07
N LEU A 205 -10.47 -11.92 -5.31
CA LEU A 205 -11.63 -12.73 -4.95
C LEU A 205 -11.63 -14.07 -5.68
N ASP A 206 -11.36 -14.07 -6.99
CA ASP A 206 -11.27 -15.28 -7.80
C ASP A 206 -10.12 -16.20 -7.34
N GLY A 207 -9.02 -15.63 -6.85
CA GLY A 207 -7.90 -16.36 -6.29
C GLY A 207 -8.20 -17.03 -4.95
N ILE A 208 -8.98 -16.39 -4.07
CA ILE A 208 -9.28 -16.95 -2.73
C ILE A 208 -10.48 -17.90 -2.72
N VAL A 209 -11.49 -17.66 -3.59
CA VAL A 209 -12.76 -18.39 -3.57
C VAL A 209 -12.63 -19.91 -3.65
N PRO A 210 -11.73 -20.50 -4.47
CA PRO A 210 -11.53 -21.95 -4.49
C PRO A 210 -11.14 -22.53 -3.13
N TYR A 211 -10.40 -21.78 -2.32
CA TYR A 211 -9.77 -22.23 -1.07
C TYR A 211 -10.54 -21.83 0.20
N LEU A 212 -11.72 -21.21 0.06
CA LEU A 212 -12.57 -20.84 1.19
C LEU A 212 -13.31 -22.06 1.75
N ASP A 213 -13.28 -22.20 3.07
CA ASP A 213 -14.14 -23.13 3.80
C ASP A 213 -15.46 -22.42 4.21
N ALA A 214 -16.54 -23.17 4.36
CA ALA A 214 -17.85 -22.67 4.81
C ALA A 214 -17.81 -21.95 6.17
N LYS A 215 -16.78 -22.23 6.98
CA LYS A 215 -16.58 -21.63 8.32
C LYS A 215 -15.68 -20.40 8.30
N ASP A 216 -15.03 -20.09 7.17
CA ASP A 216 -14.07 -18.98 7.10
C ASP A 216 -14.77 -17.62 7.13
N LYS A 217 -14.62 -16.91 8.24
CA LYS A 217 -15.08 -15.51 8.36
C LYS A 217 -14.20 -14.52 7.58
N VAL A 218 -13.12 -15.00 6.96
CA VAL A 218 -12.18 -14.18 6.17
C VAL A 218 -12.90 -13.48 5.02
N LEU A 219 -13.85 -14.14 4.35
CA LEU A 219 -14.63 -13.53 3.28
C LEU A 219 -15.51 -12.38 3.80
N ILE A 220 -16.20 -12.58 4.92
CA ILE A 220 -17.05 -11.56 5.55
C ILE A 220 -16.19 -10.33 5.89
N ARG A 221 -15.04 -10.57 6.52
CA ARG A 221 -14.07 -9.54 6.88
C ARG A 221 -13.58 -8.78 5.65
N PHE A 222 -13.13 -9.50 4.63
CA PHE A 222 -12.66 -8.91 3.37
C PHE A 222 -13.72 -8.01 2.73
N LEU A 223 -14.93 -8.52 2.51
CA LEU A 223 -16.03 -7.76 1.91
C LEU A 223 -16.44 -6.55 2.77
N SER A 224 -16.28 -6.64 4.10
CA SER A 224 -16.60 -5.57 5.02
C SER A 224 -15.59 -4.44 5.10
N GLU A 225 -14.34 -4.67 4.68
CA GLU A 225 -13.25 -3.72 4.82
C GLU A 225 -12.79 -3.11 3.48
N ILE A 226 -13.15 -3.70 2.34
CA ILE A 226 -12.85 -3.12 1.02
C ILE A 226 -13.67 -1.84 0.76
N PRO A 227 -13.13 -0.77 0.15
CA PRO A 227 -13.81 0.54 0.10
C PRO A 227 -15.04 0.57 -0.81
N GLY A 228 -14.98 -0.06 -1.99
CA GLY A 228 -16.05 -0.06 -2.99
C GLY A 228 -16.69 -1.43 -3.20
N MET A 229 -18.01 -1.48 -3.31
CA MET A 229 -18.75 -2.69 -3.69
C MET A 229 -19.44 -2.46 -5.04
N ASN A 230 -19.26 -3.38 -5.98
CA ASN A 230 -19.91 -3.35 -7.28
C ASN A 230 -20.74 -4.63 -7.49
N VAL A 231 -21.68 -4.59 -8.42
CA VAL A 231 -22.52 -5.70 -8.87
C VAL A 231 -21.65 -6.91 -9.27
N ASP A 232 -20.50 -6.69 -9.91
CA ASP A 232 -19.58 -7.78 -10.29
C ASP A 232 -19.01 -8.54 -9.08
N ILE A 233 -18.67 -7.82 -8.01
CA ILE A 233 -18.15 -8.42 -6.78
C ILE A 233 -19.25 -9.27 -6.15
N LEU A 234 -20.46 -8.72 -6.05
CA LEU A 234 -21.63 -9.45 -5.55
C LEU A 234 -21.95 -10.66 -6.44
N ALA A 235 -21.83 -10.55 -7.77
CA ALA A 235 -22.03 -11.68 -8.67
C ALA A 235 -21.04 -12.82 -8.39
N ARG A 236 -19.78 -12.51 -8.03
CA ARG A 236 -18.82 -13.53 -7.58
C ARG A 236 -19.22 -14.13 -6.25
N VAL A 237 -19.61 -13.32 -5.27
CA VAL A 237 -20.10 -13.79 -3.97
C VAL A 237 -21.32 -14.72 -4.12
N LYS A 238 -22.27 -14.36 -5.00
CA LYS A 238 -23.44 -15.21 -5.31
C LYS A 238 -23.06 -16.54 -5.94
N LYS A 239 -22.01 -16.60 -6.75
CA LYS A 239 -21.54 -17.87 -7.35
C LYS A 239 -21.07 -18.88 -6.29
N LEU A 240 -20.67 -18.43 -5.10
CA LEU A 240 -20.32 -19.34 -4.00
C LEU A 240 -21.53 -20.13 -3.50
N ALA A 241 -22.74 -19.57 -3.58
CA ALA A 241 -23.97 -20.26 -3.18
C ALA A 241 -24.35 -21.43 -4.11
N ARG A 242 -23.63 -21.65 -5.21
CA ARG A 242 -23.77 -22.88 -6.03
C ARG A 242 -23.32 -24.13 -5.31
N ASP A 243 -22.42 -23.98 -4.33
CA ASP A 243 -21.99 -25.05 -3.46
C ASP A 243 -22.85 -25.03 -2.18
N PRO A 244 -23.64 -26.08 -1.90
CA PRO A 244 -24.50 -26.17 -0.71
C PRO A 244 -23.77 -25.87 0.60
N GLU A 245 -22.50 -26.28 0.72
CA GLU A 245 -21.70 -26.05 1.93
C GLU A 245 -21.43 -24.55 2.16
N ARG A 246 -21.30 -23.78 1.07
CA ARG A 246 -20.91 -22.36 1.09
C ARG A 246 -22.11 -21.41 1.06
N VAL A 247 -23.34 -21.91 0.93
CA VAL A 247 -24.57 -21.10 0.96
C VAL A 247 -24.69 -20.30 2.25
N THR A 248 -24.44 -20.94 3.40
CA THR A 248 -24.53 -20.27 4.70
C THR A 248 -23.53 -19.13 4.82
N LEU A 249 -22.28 -19.34 4.38
CA LEU A 249 -21.24 -18.31 4.36
C LEU A 249 -21.63 -17.13 3.45
N THR A 250 -22.19 -17.43 2.27
CA THR A 250 -22.63 -16.42 1.31
C THR A 250 -23.73 -15.54 1.91
N ILE A 251 -24.74 -16.15 2.54
CA ILE A 251 -25.85 -15.42 3.16
C ILE A 251 -25.38 -14.60 4.36
N GLN A 252 -24.50 -15.15 5.20
CA GLN A 252 -23.91 -14.40 6.32
C GLN A 252 -23.08 -13.20 5.83
N SER A 253 -22.34 -13.36 4.73
CA SER A 253 -21.60 -12.27 4.10
C SER A 253 -22.53 -11.16 3.62
N LEU A 254 -23.61 -11.51 2.91
CA LEU A 254 -24.62 -10.56 2.45
C LEU A 254 -25.35 -9.87 3.61
N GLN A 255 -25.71 -10.63 4.65
CA GLN A 255 -26.34 -10.10 5.86
C GLN A 255 -25.45 -9.05 6.55
N TYR A 256 -24.15 -9.32 6.63
CA TYR A 256 -23.21 -8.39 7.24
C TYR A 256 -23.10 -7.10 6.42
N LEU A 257 -22.99 -7.19 5.09
CA LEU A 257 -22.97 -6.03 4.20
C LEU A 257 -24.23 -5.17 4.34
N LEU A 258 -25.39 -5.81 4.42
CA LEU A 258 -26.68 -5.15 4.59
C LEU A 258 -26.78 -4.32 5.89
N LEU A 259 -26.16 -4.82 6.96
CA LEU A 259 -26.15 -4.19 8.28
C LEU A 259 -25.11 -3.06 8.37
N MET A 260 -23.89 -3.32 7.92
CA MET A 260 -22.75 -2.42 8.13
C MET A 260 -22.60 -1.36 7.05
N ARG A 261 -23.22 -1.53 5.88
CA ARG A 261 -23.00 -0.65 4.72
C ARG A 261 -24.33 -0.23 4.08
N PRO A 262 -24.94 0.89 4.54
CA PRO A 262 -26.17 1.41 3.96
C PRO A 262 -26.14 1.63 2.43
N PRO A 263 -25.05 2.13 1.79
CA PRO A 263 -25.05 2.41 0.35
C PRO A 263 -25.22 1.19 -0.55
N VAL A 264 -24.80 0.00 -0.08
CA VAL A 264 -24.82 -1.23 -0.89
C VAL A 264 -26.07 -2.09 -0.60
N ARG A 265 -26.95 -1.58 0.26
CA ARG A 265 -28.09 -2.33 0.81
C ARG A 265 -29.01 -2.85 -0.29
N GLU A 266 -29.41 -2.00 -1.24
CA GLU A 266 -30.33 -2.40 -2.33
C GLU A 266 -29.74 -3.51 -3.18
N ILE A 267 -28.47 -3.37 -3.60
CA ILE A 267 -27.80 -4.37 -4.44
C ILE A 267 -27.63 -5.70 -3.67
N CYS A 268 -27.44 -5.65 -2.35
CA CYS A 268 -27.39 -6.85 -1.49
C CYS A 268 -28.77 -7.51 -1.34
N ILE A 269 -29.86 -6.73 -1.26
CA ILE A 269 -31.23 -7.25 -1.21
C ILE A 269 -31.57 -7.93 -2.53
N ASP A 270 -31.25 -7.31 -3.67
CA ASP A 270 -31.48 -7.90 -4.99
C ASP A 270 -30.68 -9.20 -5.16
N ALA A 271 -29.43 -9.22 -4.68
CA ALA A 271 -28.61 -10.43 -4.66
C ALA A 271 -29.23 -11.55 -3.80
N LEU A 272 -29.80 -11.19 -2.65
CA LEU A 272 -30.44 -12.12 -1.72
C LEU A 272 -31.76 -12.67 -2.26
N GLU A 273 -32.55 -11.84 -2.93
CA GLU A 273 -33.77 -12.26 -3.62
C GLU A 273 -33.45 -13.28 -4.71
N ASP A 274 -32.44 -13.01 -5.54
CA ASP A 274 -32.01 -13.96 -6.57
C ASP A 274 -31.51 -15.28 -5.96
N LEU A 275 -30.82 -15.23 -4.81
CA LEU A 275 -30.44 -16.44 -4.08
C LEU A 275 -31.66 -17.22 -3.60
N TRP A 276 -32.65 -16.54 -3.05
CA TRP A 276 -33.88 -17.15 -2.54
C TRP A 276 -34.70 -17.81 -3.66
N ARG A 277 -34.74 -17.22 -4.85
CA ARG A 277 -35.47 -17.78 -6.01
C ARG A 277 -34.75 -19.00 -6.62
N ASN A 278 -33.42 -18.97 -6.69
CA ASN A 278 -32.65 -19.94 -7.47
C ASN A 278 -32.02 -21.08 -6.66
N TYR A 279 -31.89 -20.97 -5.33
CA TYR A 279 -31.23 -21.98 -4.50
C TYR A 279 -32.12 -22.42 -3.34
N ASP A 280 -32.47 -23.70 -3.29
CA ASP A 280 -33.37 -24.25 -2.26
C ASP A 280 -32.77 -24.16 -0.85
N ASP A 281 -31.48 -24.45 -0.69
CA ASP A 281 -30.77 -24.37 0.60
C ASP A 281 -30.68 -22.93 1.13
N ALA A 282 -30.77 -21.94 0.24
CA ALA A 282 -30.75 -20.53 0.60
C ALA A 282 -32.12 -20.01 1.03
N LYS A 283 -33.22 -20.73 0.77
CA LYS A 283 -34.60 -20.23 0.98
C LYS A 283 -34.89 -19.89 2.43
N ALA A 284 -34.70 -20.83 3.35
CA ALA A 284 -34.97 -20.63 4.77
C ALA A 284 -34.14 -19.49 5.41
N PRO A 285 -32.80 -19.45 5.24
CA PRO A 285 -31.99 -18.35 5.78
C PRO A 285 -32.26 -17.00 5.09
N SER A 286 -32.48 -16.97 3.77
CA SER A 286 -32.75 -15.72 3.04
C SER A 286 -34.15 -15.17 3.34
N ALA A 287 -35.16 -16.02 3.51
CA ALA A 287 -36.53 -15.60 3.84
C ALA A 287 -36.57 -14.80 5.15
N LYS A 288 -35.82 -15.19 6.18
CA LYS A 288 -35.74 -14.45 7.46
C LYS A 288 -35.27 -13.01 7.26
N LEU A 289 -34.32 -12.80 6.35
CA LEU A 289 -33.78 -11.49 6.03
C LEU A 289 -34.73 -10.72 5.10
N LEU A 290 -35.30 -11.37 4.08
CA LEU A 290 -36.26 -10.75 3.17
C LEU A 290 -37.53 -10.29 3.90
N THR A 291 -38.04 -11.00 4.90
CA THR A 291 -39.18 -10.52 5.72
C THR A 291 -38.90 -9.16 6.37
N LYS A 292 -37.64 -8.89 6.73
CA LYS A 292 -37.24 -7.63 7.40
C LYS A 292 -37.04 -6.48 6.41
N TYR A 293 -36.52 -6.75 5.22
CA TYR A 293 -36.08 -5.70 4.28
C TYR A 293 -36.95 -5.58 3.01
N ARG A 294 -37.59 -6.66 2.55
CA ARG A 294 -38.57 -6.68 1.44
C ARG A 294 -39.65 -7.77 1.67
N PRO A 295 -40.62 -7.54 2.57
CA PRO A 295 -41.68 -8.53 2.86
C PRO A 295 -42.61 -8.81 1.68
N HIS A 296 -42.75 -7.88 0.73
CA HIS A 296 -43.61 -8.01 -0.45
C HIS A 296 -43.22 -9.18 -1.37
N VAL A 297 -41.91 -9.47 -1.50
CA VAL A 297 -41.39 -10.54 -2.37
C VAL A 297 -41.87 -11.93 -1.89
N LEU A 298 -41.98 -12.11 -0.56
CA LEU A 298 -42.47 -13.36 0.04
C LEU A 298 -43.99 -13.50 -0.12
N GLN A 299 -44.72 -12.38 -0.09
CA GLN A 299 -46.18 -12.35 -0.31
C GLN A 299 -46.53 -12.74 -1.75
N GLU A 300 -45.83 -12.18 -2.74
CA GLU A 300 -46.01 -12.53 -4.16
C GLU A 300 -45.77 -14.00 -4.45
N ALA A 301 -44.75 -14.61 -3.84
CA ALA A 301 -44.50 -16.04 -4.00
C ALA A 301 -45.61 -16.92 -3.38
N THR A 302 -46.17 -16.49 -2.25
CA THR A 302 -47.29 -17.19 -1.59
C THR A 302 -48.58 -17.07 -2.42
N THR A 303 -48.82 -15.91 -3.02
CA THR A 303 -49.94 -15.69 -3.95
C THR A 303 -49.78 -16.49 -5.24
N ASN A 304 -48.58 -16.50 -5.84
CA ASN A 304 -48.31 -17.25 -7.08
C ASN A 304 -48.41 -18.77 -6.89
N GLY A 305 -47.91 -19.31 -5.77
CA GLY A 305 -48.08 -20.73 -5.42
C GLY A 305 -49.54 -21.13 -5.15
N SER A 306 -50.36 -20.19 -4.64
CA SER A 306 -51.81 -20.40 -4.46
C SER A 306 -52.56 -20.37 -5.80
N THR A 307 -52.12 -19.58 -6.78
CA THR A 307 -52.74 -19.53 -8.11
C THR A 307 -52.36 -20.68 -9.04
N GLU A 308 -51.19 -21.32 -8.86
CA GLU A 308 -50.85 -22.55 -9.59
C GLU A 308 -51.59 -23.77 -9.06
N GLY A 309 -51.81 -23.85 -7.74
CA GLY A 309 -52.64 -24.92 -7.14
C GLY A 309 -54.11 -24.90 -7.59
N MET A 310 -54.63 -23.74 -7.99
CA MET A 310 -56.04 -23.55 -8.35
C MET A 310 -56.31 -23.74 -9.86
N LYS A 311 -55.28 -23.99 -10.68
CA LYS A 311 -55.41 -24.30 -12.12
C LYS A 311 -55.32 -25.79 -12.46
N THR A 312 -55.14 -26.65 -11.46
CA THR A 312 -54.97 -28.11 -11.64
C THR A 312 -56.09 -28.96 -11.00
N GLU A 313 -57.20 -28.34 -10.59
CA GLU A 313 -58.43 -29.06 -10.25
C GLU A 313 -59.48 -28.92 -11.36
#